data_AF-A0A9D4S0I8-F1
#
_entry.id   AF-A0A9D4S0I8-F1
#
_cell.length_a   1.000
_cell.length_b   1.000
_cell.length_c   1.000
_cell.angle_alpha   90.00
_cell.angle_beta   90.00
_cell.angle_gamma   90.00
#
_symmetry.space_group_name_H-M   'P 1'
#
loop_
_entity.id
_entity.type
_entity.pdbx_description
1 polymer ?
#
loop_
_entity_poly.entity_id
_entity_poly.type
_entity_poly.pdbx_seq_one_letter_code
_entity_poly.pdbx_strand_id
1 'polypeptide(L)' 'MYGQNVGRLSMFVQYGLTVPFFPLWLKQGTQGNQWIQAQVRVAATRPFNVSIVVFNTN' A
#
# COMPACT_ATOMS: atom_id res chain seq x y z
N MET A 1 2.71 0.62 11.50
CA MET A 1 2.92 2.07 11.28
C MET A 1 2.60 2.77 12.59
N TYR A 2 3.46 3.63 13.13
CA TYR A 2 3.27 4.20 14.48
C TYR A 2 3.72 5.67 14.56
N GLY A 3 2.86 6.55 15.08
CA GLY A 3 3.14 7.99 15.23
C GLY A 3 1.94 8.87 14.86
N GLN A 4 1.92 10.10 15.38
CA GLN A 4 0.82 11.07 15.19
C GLN A 4 0.70 11.56 13.74
N ASN A 5 1.83 11.70 13.04
CA ASN A 5 1.89 12.21 11.66
C ASN A 5 2.13 11.08 10.65
N VAL A 6 1.80 9.84 11.03
CA VAL A 6 1.89 8.72 10.11
C VAL A 6 0.79 8.85 9.07
N GLY A 7 1.19 8.91 7.81
CA GLY A 7 0.28 8.98 6.70
C GLY A 7 -0.29 7.62 6.29
N ARG A 8 -0.31 7.35 4.98
CA ARG A 8 -0.91 6.17 4.37
C ARG A 8 0.13 5.32 3.66
N LEU A 9 0.09 4.02 3.87
CA LEU A 9 0.79 3.01 3.09
C LEU A 9 -0.20 2.38 2.11
N SER A 10 0.11 2.39 0.82
CA SER A 10 -0.73 1.82 -0.23
C SER A 10 0.05 0.82 -1.07
N MET A 11 -0.59 -0.28 -1.43
CA MET A 11 -0.09 -1.30 -2.35
C MET A 11 -0.91 -1.28 -3.63
N PHE A 12 -0.23 -1.28 -4.77
CA PHE A 12 -0.83 -1.27 -6.10
C PHE A 12 -0.35 -2.48 -6.91
N VAL A 13 -1.22 -2.97 -7.79
CA VAL A 13 -0.84 -3.90 -8.86
C VAL A 13 -0.65 -3.08 -10.13
N GLN A 14 0.60 -2.95 -10.55
CA GLN A 14 1.00 -2.13 -11.68
C GLN A 14 1.21 -3.00 -12.93
N TYR A 15 0.73 -2.52 -14.07
CA TYR A 15 0.98 -3.15 -15.37
C TYR A 15 1.93 -2.26 -16.18
N GLY A 16 3.11 -2.80 -16.52
CA GLY A 16 4.16 -2.00 -17.15
C GLY A 16 4.62 -0.86 -16.24
N LEU A 17 4.61 0.38 -16.75
CA LEU A 17 5.02 1.60 -16.03
C LEU A 17 3.86 2.37 -15.39
N THR A 18 2.62 1.88 -15.51
CA THR A 18 1.42 2.59 -15.03
C THR A 18 0.98 2.08 -13.66
N VAL A 19 1.13 2.92 -12.63
CA VAL A 19 0.50 2.70 -11.31
C VAL A 19 -0.98 3.08 -11.42
N PRO A 20 -1.92 2.19 -11.09
CA PRO A 20 -3.34 2.51 -11.14
C PRO A 20 -3.72 3.53 -10.07
N PHE A 21 -4.82 4.25 -10.30
CA PHE A 21 -5.31 5.26 -9.37
C PHE A 21 -5.76 4.66 -8.03
N PHE A 22 -6.42 3.50 -8.07
CA PHE A 22 -6.91 2.83 -6.87
C PHE A 22 -5.92 1.78 -6.37
N PRO A 23 -5.52 1.83 -5.09
CA PRO A 23 -4.69 0.77 -4.51
C PRO A 23 -5.49 -0.51 -4.33
N LEU A 24 -4.82 -1.65 -4.46
CA LEU A 24 -5.38 -2.96 -4.11
C LEU A 24 -5.55 -3.09 -2.59
N TRP A 25 -4.64 -2.48 -1.84
CA TRP A 25 -4.67 -2.47 -0.39
C TRP A 25 -4.12 -1.14 0.12
N LEU A 26 -4.68 -0.62 1.21
CA LEU A 26 -4.12 0.52 1.90
C LEU A 26 -4.32 0.41 3.40
N LYS A 27 -3.44 1.08 4.15
CA LYS A 27 -3.59 1.32 5.57
C LYS A 27 -3.17 2.75 5.88
N GLN A 28 -3.92 3.43 6.75
CA GLN A 28 -3.70 4.84 7.07
C GLN A 28 -3.64 5.06 8.58
N GLY A 29 -2.78 6.00 8.99
CA GLY A 29 -2.64 6.41 10.37
C GLY A 29 -1.84 5.44 11.22
N THR A 30 -1.81 5.72 12.53
CA THR A 30 -1.18 4.85 13.51
C THR A 30 -1.89 3.50 13.61
N GLN A 31 -1.09 2.44 13.77
CA GLN A 31 -1.51 1.05 13.93
C GLN A 31 -1.05 0.49 15.28
N GLY A 32 -0.59 1.36 16.18
CA GLY A 32 0.08 0.97 17.41
C GLY A 32 1.54 0.56 17.20
N ASN A 33 2.30 0.53 18.29
CA ASN A 33 3.73 0.18 18.29
C ASN A 33 3.92 -1.34 18.26
N GLN A 34 3.47 -1.97 17.18
CA GLN A 34 3.56 -3.40 16.97
C GLN A 34 3.72 -3.71 15.48
N TRP A 35 4.36 -4.84 15.19
CA TRP A 35 4.36 -5.39 13.85
C TRP A 35 3.01 -6.05 13.57
N ILE A 36 2.40 -5.68 12.44
CA ILE A 36 1.12 -6.22 11.99
C ILE A 36 1.33 -6.82 10.62
N GLN A 37 1.01 -8.11 10.49
CA GLN A 37 1.04 -8.81 9.22
C GLN A 37 -0.22 -8.47 8.41
N ALA A 38 -0.03 -8.14 7.13
CA ALA A 38 -1.10 -8.04 6.16
C ALA A 38 -0.90 -9.10 5.07
N GLN A 39 -1.98 -9.74 4.65
CA GLN A 39 -1.97 -10.69 3.53
C GLN A 39 -2.92 -10.16 2.46
N VAL A 40 -2.41 -9.99 1.24
CA VAL A 40 -3.17 -9.46 0.11
C VAL A 40 -3.11 -10.47 -1.02
N ARG A 41 -4.27 -10.94 -1.48
CA ARG A 41 -4.36 -11.81 -2.65
C ARG A 41 -4.27 -10.94 -3.91
N VAL A 42 -3.26 -11.20 -4.72
CA VAL A 42 -3.12 -10.55 -6.03
C VAL A 42 -3.72 -11.46 -7.10
N ALA A 43 -4.72 -10.95 -7.82
CA ALA A 43 -5.25 -11.60 -9.02
C ALA A 43 -4.81 -10.79 -10.24
N ALA A 44 -3.86 -11.33 -11.00
CA ALA A 44 -3.34 -10.71 -12.21
C ALA A 44 -3.30 -11.74 -13.35
N THR A 45 -3.72 -11.33 -14.55
CA THR A 45 -3.83 -12.20 -15.74
C THR A 45 -2.69 -11.98 -16.75
N ARG A 46 -1.75 -11.08 -16.43
CA ARG A 46 -0.60 -10.71 -17.26
C ARG A 46 0.56 -10.25 -16.36
N PRO A 47 1.80 -10.12 -16.86
CA PRO A 47 2.94 -9.69 -16.06
C PRO A 47 2.65 -8.37 -15.32
N PHE A 48 2.97 -8.33 -14.04
CA PHE A 48 2.66 -7.21 -13.15
C PHE A 48 3.82 -6.93 -12.19
N ASN A 49 3.84 -5.71 -11.68
CA ASN A 49 4.70 -5.28 -10.58
C ASN A 49 3.84 -4.99 -9.34
N VAL A 50 4.41 -5.20 -8.16
CA VAL A 50 3.82 -4.73 -6.90
C VAL A 50 4.53 -3.44 -6.50
N SER A 51 3.75 -2.37 -6.37
CA SER A 51 4.28 -1.05 -6.00
C SER A 51 3.75 -0.66 -4.63
N ILE A 52 4.67 -0.38 -3.70
CA ILE A 52 4.37 0.09 -2.35
C ILE A 52 4.69 1.57 -2.27
N VAL A 53 3.69 2.38 -1.92
CA VAL A 53 3.80 3.85 -1.90
C VAL A 53 3.37 4.38 -0.55
N VAL A 54 4.16 5.31 -0.01
CA VAL A 54 3.85 6.06 1.21
C VAL A 54 3.35 7.45 0.83
N PHE A 55 2.21 7.84 1.39
CA PHE A 55 1.66 9.19 1.29
C PHE A 55 1.69 9.82 2.68
N ASN A 56 2.45 10.89 2.86
CA ASN A 56 2.52 11.58 4.15
C ASN A 56 1.29 12.49 4.34
N THR A 57 0.90 12.70 5.59
CA THR A 57 -0.03 13.77 5.95
C THR A 57 0.74 15.09 6.04
N ASN A 58 0.12 16.18 5.58
CA ASN A 58 0.62 17.54 5.79
C ASN A 58 0.51 17.94 7.26
#